data_AF-A0A2A4SR88-F1
#
_entry.id   AF-A0A2A4SR88-F1
#
_cell.length_a   1.000
_cell.length_b   1.000
_cell.length_c   1.000
_cell.angle_alpha   90.00
_cell.angle_beta   90.00
_cell.angle_gamma   90.00
#
_symmetry.space_group_name_H-M   'P 1'
#
loop_
_entity.id
_entity.type
_entity.pdbx_description
1 polymer ?
#
loop_
_entity_poly.entity_id
_entity_poly.type
_entity_poly.pdbx_seq_one_letter_code
_entity_poly.pdbx_strand_id
1 'polypeptide(L)'
;MLYRNLELLDVGPIHSVIKVDDTISGIREGFAAGCWTVGVARYSNYMDMDSMEQAEAMSEQEIQVRLQKTRQILKDSGAHYVVDSITDLPGVIEQINERLKKGECPNGTSR
;
A
#
# COMPACT_ATOMS: atom_id res chain seq x y z
N MET A 1 2.01 -10.90 -9.56
CA MET A 1 1.58 -12.27 -9.16
C MET A 1 0.20 -12.31 -8.53
N LEU A 2 -0.62 -11.25 -8.60
CA LEU A 2 -1.83 -11.13 -7.79
C LEU A 2 -2.87 -12.25 -8.02
N TYR A 3 -3.33 -12.47 -9.25
CA TYR A 3 -4.41 -13.42 -9.54
C TYR A 3 -4.06 -14.87 -9.19
N ARG A 4 -2.81 -15.28 -9.41
CA ARG A 4 -2.36 -16.64 -9.05
C ARG A 4 -2.41 -16.86 -7.54
N ASN A 5 -2.10 -15.85 -6.74
CA ASN A 5 -2.20 -15.96 -5.28
C ASN A 5 -3.66 -16.10 -4.82
N LEU A 6 -4.58 -15.38 -5.45
CA LEU A 6 -6.01 -15.49 -5.12
C LEU A 6 -6.59 -16.87 -5.44
N GLU A 7 -6.21 -17.43 -6.58
CA GLU A 7 -6.57 -18.80 -6.97
C GLU A 7 -6.01 -19.81 -5.96
N LEU A 8 -4.73 -19.70 -5.60
CA LEU A 8 -4.09 -20.63 -4.67
C LEU A 8 -4.64 -20.56 -3.24
N LEU A 9 -5.10 -19.38 -2.82
CA LEU A 9 -5.64 -19.14 -1.47
C LEU A 9 -7.16 -19.31 -1.39
N ASP A 10 -7.84 -19.52 -2.52
CA ASP A 10 -9.31 -19.54 -2.63
C ASP A 10 -9.97 -18.29 -2.01
N VAL A 11 -9.43 -17.11 -2.36
CA VAL A 11 -9.88 -15.81 -1.81
C VAL A 11 -10.65 -15.01 -2.86
N GLY A 12 -11.85 -14.55 -2.47
CA GLY A 12 -12.64 -13.59 -3.23
C GLY A 12 -13.75 -12.95 -2.38
N PRO A 13 -14.47 -11.96 -2.91
CA PRO A 13 -14.29 -11.31 -4.22
C PRO A 13 -13.08 -10.35 -4.28
N ILE A 14 -12.60 -10.02 -5.48
CA ILE A 14 -11.38 -9.21 -5.68
C ILE A 14 -11.38 -7.85 -4.94
N HIS A 15 -12.55 -7.23 -4.78
CA HIS A 15 -12.72 -5.94 -4.13
C HIS A 15 -12.66 -6.02 -2.59
N SER A 16 -12.67 -7.22 -1.99
CA SER A 16 -12.40 -7.42 -0.55
C SER A 16 -10.92 -7.66 -0.26
N VAL A 17 -10.07 -7.70 -1.28
CA VAL A 17 -8.63 -7.95 -1.17
C VAL A 17 -7.86 -6.64 -1.06
N ILE A 18 -6.83 -6.63 -0.21
CA ILE A 18 -5.88 -5.53 -0.07
C ILE A 18 -4.52 -5.97 -0.62
N LYS A 19 -4.04 -5.26 -1.64
CA LYS A 19 -2.66 -5.35 -2.12
C LYS A 19 -1.81 -4.33 -1.36
N VAL A 20 -0.92 -4.84 -0.52
CA VAL A 20 0.10 -4.03 0.17
C VAL A 20 1.39 -4.10 -0.65
N ASP A 21 2.01 -2.96 -0.92
CA ASP A 21 3.26 -2.88 -1.68
C ASP A 21 4.00 -1.57 -1.40
N ASP A 22 5.29 -1.54 -1.66
CA ASP A 22 6.14 -0.37 -1.48
C ASP A 22 6.61 0.24 -2.81
N THR A 23 6.13 -0.30 -3.94
CA THR A 23 6.52 0.14 -5.30
C THR A 23 5.34 0.65 -6.12
N ILE A 24 5.61 1.56 -7.06
CA ILE A 24 4.63 2.00 -8.07
C ILE A 24 4.06 0.80 -8.84
N SER A 25 4.90 -0.16 -9.21
CA SER A 25 4.48 -1.34 -9.98
C SER A 25 3.48 -2.20 -9.22
N GLY A 26 3.73 -2.48 -7.94
CA GLY A 26 2.83 -3.32 -7.15
C GLY A 26 1.54 -2.61 -6.77
N ILE A 27 1.59 -1.30 -6.53
CA ILE A 27 0.37 -0.49 -6.36
C ILE A 27 -0.48 -0.51 -7.63
N ARG A 28 0.13 -0.30 -8.81
CA ARG A 28 -0.58 -0.34 -10.10
C ARG A 28 -1.13 -1.73 -10.41
N GLU A 29 -0.43 -2.80 -10.05
CA GLU A 29 -0.94 -4.17 -10.18
C GLU A 29 -2.25 -4.35 -9.38
N GLY A 30 -2.26 -3.95 -8.11
CA GLY A 30 -3.45 -4.05 -7.27
C GLY A 30 -4.61 -3.19 -7.75
N PHE A 31 -4.31 -1.95 -8.14
CA PHE A 31 -5.30 -1.00 -8.66
C PHE A 31 -5.97 -1.52 -9.94
N ALA A 32 -5.16 -1.98 -10.90
CA ALA A 32 -5.65 -2.54 -12.16
C ALA A 32 -6.47 -3.83 -11.96
N ALA A 33 -6.12 -4.62 -10.95
CA ALA A 33 -6.87 -5.83 -10.62
C ALA A 33 -8.23 -5.55 -9.94
N GLY A 34 -8.42 -4.35 -9.38
CA GLY A 34 -9.62 -3.99 -8.62
C GLY A 34 -9.53 -4.33 -7.12
N CYS A 35 -8.31 -4.40 -6.57
CA CYS A 35 -8.08 -4.51 -5.13
C CYS A 35 -7.99 -3.12 -4.48
N TRP A 36 -8.20 -3.08 -3.17
CA TRP A 36 -7.69 -1.97 -2.36
C TRP A 36 -6.15 -1.99 -2.41
N THR A 37 -5.53 -0.83 -2.36
CA THR A 37 -4.06 -0.71 -2.45
C THR A 37 -3.53 0.13 -1.30
N VAL A 38 -2.49 -0.38 -0.64
CA VAL A 38 -1.84 0.29 0.49
C VAL A 38 -0.33 0.36 0.22
N GLY A 39 0.17 1.59 0.12
CA GLY A 39 1.60 1.89 0.04
C GLY A 39 2.26 1.84 1.42
N VAL A 40 3.43 1.21 1.55
CA VAL A 40 4.25 1.27 2.78
C VAL A 40 5.50 2.11 2.51
N ALA A 41 5.68 3.22 3.23
CA ALA A 41 6.68 4.21 2.89
C ALA A 41 8.04 4.01 3.57
N ARG A 42 8.11 3.66 4.87
CA ARG A 42 9.36 3.72 5.66
C ARG A 42 10.47 2.79 5.18
N TYR A 43 10.10 1.67 4.57
CA TYR A 43 11.03 0.67 4.04
C TYR A 43 10.86 0.45 2.55
N SER A 44 10.32 1.46 1.86
CA SER A 44 10.15 1.39 0.43
C SER A 44 11.48 1.45 -0.30
N ASN A 45 11.54 0.83 -1.47
CA ASN A 45 12.60 1.05 -2.45
C ASN A 45 12.88 2.55 -2.73
N TYR A 46 11.90 3.44 -2.52
CA TYR A 46 12.08 4.89 -2.71
C TYR A 46 12.74 5.63 -1.53
N MET A 47 12.96 4.94 -0.41
CA MET A 47 13.76 5.45 0.72
C MET A 47 15.26 5.43 0.41
N ASP A 48 15.67 4.70 -0.64
CA ASP A 48 17.07 4.65 -1.11
C ASP A 48 18.03 4.23 0.01
N MET A 49 17.61 3.20 0.74
CA MET A 49 18.33 2.55 1.84
C MET A 49 18.68 1.12 1.38
N ASP A 50 19.96 0.86 1.13
CA ASP A 50 20.44 -0.44 0.66
C ASP A 50 20.72 -1.41 1.82
N SER A 51 20.84 -0.90 3.05
CA SER A 51 21.06 -1.71 4.25
C SER A 51 20.45 -1.09 5.50
N MET A 52 20.24 -1.93 6.51
CA MET A 52 19.80 -1.48 7.84
C MET A 52 20.86 -0.57 8.50
N GLU A 53 22.14 -0.84 8.29
CA GLU A 53 23.25 -0.01 8.79
C GLU A 53 23.19 1.41 8.20
N GLN A 54 22.90 1.54 6.89
CA GLN A 54 22.70 2.84 6.26
C GLN A 54 21.49 3.55 6.86
N ALA A 55 20.39 2.83 7.05
CA ALA A 55 19.17 3.40 7.65
C ALA A 55 19.40 3.88 9.10
N GLU A 56 20.20 3.15 9.88
CA GLU A 56 20.57 3.52 11.26
C GLU A 56 21.52 4.71 11.33
N ALA A 57 22.39 4.87 10.33
CA ALA A 57 23.33 6.00 10.24
C ALA A 57 22.68 7.31 9.76
N MET A 58 21.48 7.24 9.16
CA MET A 58 20.80 8.42 8.64
C MET A 58 20.26 9.30 9.77
N SER A 59 20.37 10.60 9.57
CA SER A 59 19.73 11.56 10.47
C SER A 59 18.21 11.49 10.37
N GLU A 60 17.52 11.81 11.47
CA GLU A 60 16.05 11.86 11.47
C GLU A 60 15.53 12.86 10.43
N GLN A 61 16.21 13.98 10.22
CA GLN A 61 15.83 14.96 9.19
C GLN A 61 15.88 14.37 7.78
N GLU A 62 16.94 13.65 7.46
CA GLU A 62 17.10 13.02 6.15
C GLU A 62 16.02 11.96 5.92
N ILE A 63 15.77 11.13 6.94
CA ILE A 63 14.71 10.13 6.95
C ILE A 63 13.35 10.79 6.68
N GLN A 64 13.02 11.88 7.35
CA GLN A 64 11.73 12.56 7.17
C GLN A 64 11.58 13.14 5.76
N VAL A 65 12.64 13.73 5.19
CA VAL A 65 12.62 14.24 3.81
C VAL A 65 12.36 13.11 2.82
N ARG A 66 13.09 11.99 2.94
CA ARG A 66 12.90 10.83 2.05
C ARG A 66 11.54 10.17 2.24
N LEU A 67 11.06 10.07 3.49
CA LEU A 67 9.76 9.52 3.81
C LEU A 67 8.63 10.35 3.17
N GLN A 68 8.71 11.69 3.26
CA GLN A 68 7.74 12.57 2.62
C GLN A 68 7.72 12.40 1.09
N LYS A 69 8.90 12.34 0.46
CA LYS A 69 9.02 12.08 -0.98
C LYS A 69 8.42 10.73 -1.37
N THR A 70 8.74 9.68 -0.61
CA THR A 70 8.22 8.33 -0.83
C THR A 70 6.70 8.26 -0.70
N ARG A 71 6.13 8.88 0.34
CA ARG A 71 4.68 8.99 0.51
C ARG A 71 4.03 9.63 -0.71
N GLN A 72 4.62 10.70 -1.24
CA GLN A 72 4.10 11.38 -2.42
C GLN A 72 4.13 10.48 -3.66
N ILE A 73 5.26 9.79 -3.90
CA ILE A 73 5.40 8.84 -5.00
C ILE A 73 4.31 7.76 -4.97
N LEU A 74 4.09 7.15 -3.79
CA LEU A 74 3.10 6.09 -3.64
C LEU A 74 1.67 6.62 -3.81
N LYS A 75 1.36 7.81 -3.27
CA LYS A 75 0.06 8.46 -3.48
C LYS A 75 -0.20 8.74 -4.97
N ASP A 76 0.77 9.36 -5.65
CA ASP A 76 0.65 9.73 -7.07
C ASP A 76 0.55 8.50 -7.99
N SER A 77 0.96 7.33 -7.52
CA SER A 77 0.80 6.07 -8.24
C SER A 77 -0.62 5.49 -8.23
N GLY A 78 -1.53 6.06 -7.41
CA GLY A 78 -2.91 5.59 -7.26
C GLY A 78 -3.15 4.72 -6.03
N ALA A 79 -2.28 4.79 -5.01
CA ALA A 79 -2.52 4.08 -3.75
C ALA A 79 -3.75 4.65 -3.04
N HIS A 80 -4.69 3.79 -2.63
CA HIS A 80 -5.87 4.22 -1.86
C HIS A 80 -5.47 4.73 -0.47
N TYR A 81 -4.45 4.11 0.11
CA TYR A 81 -3.86 4.49 1.40
C TYR A 81 -2.33 4.43 1.30
N VAL A 82 -1.64 5.25 2.11
CA VAL A 82 -0.21 5.13 2.32
C VAL A 82 0.06 5.22 3.82
N VAL A 83 0.80 4.25 4.34
CA VAL A 83 1.24 4.15 5.73
C VAL A 83 2.76 4.23 5.81
N ASP A 84 3.29 4.60 6.97
CA ASP A 84 4.73 4.57 7.16
C ASP A 84 5.21 3.15 7.39
N SER A 85 4.51 2.44 8.27
CA SER A 85 4.89 1.09 8.70
C SER A 85 3.73 0.11 8.46
N ILE A 86 4.08 -1.15 8.26
CA ILE A 86 3.09 -2.23 8.20
C ILE A 86 2.30 -2.37 9.51
N THR A 87 2.83 -1.86 10.63
CA THR A 87 2.15 -1.81 11.92
C THR A 87 0.90 -0.92 11.91
N ASP A 88 0.79 0.01 10.97
CA ASP A 88 -0.35 0.92 10.84
C ASP A 88 -1.47 0.29 9.97
N LEU A 89 -1.20 -0.84 9.33
CA LEU A 89 -2.13 -1.54 8.44
C LEU A 89 -3.47 -1.94 9.11
N PRO A 90 -3.52 -2.38 10.39
CA PRO A 90 -4.78 -2.69 11.05
C PRO A 90 -5.79 -1.53 11.03
N GLY A 91 -5.33 -0.30 11.25
CA GLY A 91 -6.20 0.89 11.20
C GLY A 91 -6.71 1.20 9.79
N VAL A 92 -5.96 0.84 8.75
CA VAL A 92 -6.41 0.95 7.35
C VAL A 92 -7.44 -0.13 7.02
N ILE A 93 -7.24 -1.36 7.51
CA ILE A 93 -8.18 -2.47 7.34
C ILE A 93 -9.54 -2.12 7.94
N GLU A 94 -9.58 -1.52 9.14
CA GLU A 94 -10.82 -1.05 9.77
C GLU A 94 -11.54 -0.03 8.89
N GLN A 95 -10.83 0.97 8.35
CA GLN A 95 -11.42 1.96 7.44
C GLN A 95 -11.98 1.33 6.16
N ILE A 96 -11.26 0.38 5.56
CA ILE A 96 -11.71 -0.33 4.37
C ILE A 96 -12.98 -1.15 4.69
N ASN A 97 -13.02 -1.84 5.83
CA ASN A 97 -14.20 -2.58 6.27
C ASN A 97 -15.42 -1.67 6.43
N GLU A 98 -15.26 -0.47 6.98
CA GLU A 98 -16.37 0.51 7.08
C GLU A 98 -16.84 1.01 5.71
N ARG A 99 -15.92 1.18 4.75
CA ARG A 99 -16.26 1.57 3.37
C ARG A 99 -17.00 0.44 2.64
N LEU A 100 -16.54 -0.79 2.78
CA LEU A 100 -17.21 -1.97 2.22
C LEU A 100 -18.63 -2.14 2.78
N LYS A 101 -18.85 -1.91 4.08
CA LYS A 101 -20.20 -1.91 4.69
C LYS A 101 -21.15 -0.88 4.05
N LYS A 102 -20.61 0.22 3.51
CA LYS A 102 -21.37 1.27 2.81
C LYS A 102 -21.55 0.99 1.32
N GLY A 103 -21.05 -0.15 0.81
CA GLY A 103 -21.10 -0.50 -0.61
C GLY A 103 -20.03 0.19 -1.47
N GLU A 104 -19.04 0.84 -0.85
CA GLU A 104 -17.88 1.35 -1.59
C GLU A 104 -16.97 0.19 -2.02
N CYS A 105 -16.30 0.36 -3.16
CA CYS A 105 -15.27 -0.52 -3.66
C CYS A 105 -14.02 0.31 -4.03
N PRO A 106 -12.87 -0.33 -4.31
CA PRO A 106 -11.61 0.39 -4.54
C PRO A 106 -11.73 1.53 -5.57
N ASN A 107 -12.38 1.25 -6.69
CA ASN A 107 -12.45 2.17 -7.84
C ASN A 107 -13.82 2.89 -7.97
N GLY A 108 -14.64 2.93 -6.91
CA GLY A 108 -15.94 3.63 -6.95
C GLY A 108 -16.97 3.08 -5.97
N THR A 109 -18.24 3.15 -6.33
CA THR A 109 -19.35 2.56 -5.56
C THR A 109 -19.89 1.35 -6.33
N SER A 110 -20.13 0.23 -5.64
CA SER A 110 -20.85 -0.89 -6.25
C SER A 110 -22.23 -0.40 -6.67
N ARG A 111 -22.53 -0.44 -7.98
CA ARG A 111 -23.88 -0.26 -8.49
C ARG A 111 -24.71 -1.52 -8.27
#